data_AF-A0A1V5ZAP2-F1
#
_entry.id   AF-A0A1V5ZAP2-F1
#
_cell.length_a   1.000
_cell.length_b   1.000
_cell.length_c   1.000
_cell.angle_alpha   90.00
_cell.angle_beta   90.00
_cell.angle_gamma   90.00
#
_symmetry.space_group_name_H-M   'P 1'
#
loop_
_entity.id
_entity.type
_entity.pdbx_description
1 polymer ?
#
loop_
_entity_poly.entity_id
_entity_poly.type
_entity_poly.pdbx_seq_one_letter_code
_entity_poly.pdbx_strand_id
1 'polypeptide(L)'
;MALWLGGHTHAHPDATDGGKTHIETKWGTHFVNCGALTRYHTNVRHPNPPKSRLFTFTQGSDEVRVRCYMHTDDFLPQGWYDGAERRVRVGRVFER
;
A
#
# COMPACT_ATOMS: atom_id res chain seq x y z
N MET A 1 -14.29 -6.24 9.53
CA MET A 1 -12.92 -5.73 9.78
C MET A 1 -12.81 -4.36 9.15
N ALA A 2 -12.11 -3.41 9.76
CA ALA A 2 -11.99 -2.06 9.19
C ALA A 2 -10.72 -1.92 8.33
N LEU A 3 -10.75 -1.03 7.34
CA LEU A 3 -9.56 -0.52 6.66
C LEU A 3 -9.11 0.78 7.33
N TRP A 4 -7.85 0.82 7.75
CA TRP A 4 -7.19 2.03 8.24
C TRP A 4 -6.12 2.46 7.24
N LEU A 5 -6.33 3.63 6.64
CA LEU A 5 -5.42 4.21 5.66
C LEU A 5 -4.39 5.10 6.37
N GLY A 6 -3.12 4.75 6.23
CA GLY A 6 -1.99 5.49 6.77
C GLY A 6 -1.13 6.13 5.68
N GLY A 7 -0.28 7.08 6.10
CA GLY A 7 0.70 7.75 5.24
C GLY A 7 1.89 8.22 6.07
N HIS A 8 2.45 9.38 5.73
CA HIS A 8 3.50 10.10 6.47
C HIS A 8 4.89 9.44 6.52
N THR A 9 5.00 8.12 6.68
CA THR A 9 6.32 7.48 6.88
C THR A 9 7.23 7.52 5.67
N HIS A 10 6.67 7.73 4.47
CA HIS A 10 7.39 7.73 3.20
C HIS A 10 8.32 6.51 3.02
N ALA A 11 7.89 5.36 3.55
CA ALA A 11 8.70 4.15 3.57
C ALA A 11 8.89 3.56 2.16
N HIS A 12 10.07 3.01 1.89
CA HIS A 12 10.38 2.24 0.67
C HIS A 12 9.41 1.05 0.53
N PRO A 13 8.92 0.66 -0.67
CA PRO A 13 7.88 -0.38 -0.83
C PRO A 13 8.16 -1.73 -0.15
N ASP A 14 9.43 -2.11 -0.01
CA ASP A 14 9.84 -3.35 0.69
C ASP A 14 10.30 -3.14 2.13
N ALA A 15 10.21 -1.91 2.65
CA ALA A 15 10.61 -1.62 4.03
C ALA A 15 9.84 -2.50 5.02
N THR A 16 10.58 -2.98 6.01
CA THR A 16 10.04 -3.66 7.18
C THR A 16 10.55 -2.96 8.43
N ASP A 17 9.63 -2.45 9.25
CA ASP A 17 9.96 -1.69 10.45
C ASP A 17 9.35 -2.40 11.67
N GLY A 18 10.20 -2.83 12.60
CA GLY A 18 9.74 -3.61 13.76
C GLY A 18 9.00 -4.91 13.38
N GLY A 19 9.42 -5.54 12.27
CA GLY A 19 8.81 -6.75 11.71
C GLY A 19 7.46 -6.53 11.03
N LYS A 20 7.14 -5.29 10.63
CA LYS A 20 5.87 -4.91 9.98
C LYS A 20 6.13 -4.35 8.60
N THR A 21 5.30 -4.74 7.65
CA THR A 21 5.29 -4.23 6.28
C THR A 21 4.32 -3.05 6.13
N HIS A 22 4.01 -2.70 4.88
CA HIS A 22 3.06 -1.64 4.51
C HIS A 22 1.60 -2.06 4.58
N ILE A 23 1.31 -3.36 4.74
CA ILE A 23 -0.05 -3.92 4.82
C ILE A 23 -0.06 -4.92 5.94
N GLU A 24 -0.72 -4.59 7.04
CA GLU A 24 -0.70 -5.41 8.25
C GLU A 24 -2.10 -5.62 8.81
N THR A 25 -2.30 -6.77 9.44
CA THR A 25 -3.56 -7.10 10.11
C THR A 25 -3.33 -7.30 11.59
N LYS A 26 -4.02 -6.51 12.42
CA LYS A 26 -4.00 -6.69 13.87
C LYS A 26 -5.30 -6.16 14.48
N TRP A 27 -5.74 -6.79 15.57
CA TRP A 27 -6.91 -6.35 16.35
C TRP A 27 -8.18 -6.12 15.51
N GLY A 28 -8.42 -6.95 14.50
CA GLY A 28 -9.62 -6.84 13.64
C GLY A 28 -9.56 -5.72 12.58
N THR A 29 -8.39 -5.15 12.33
CA THR A 29 -8.19 -4.04 11.40
C THR A 29 -7.05 -4.32 10.42
N HIS A 30 -7.24 -3.91 9.18
CA HIS A 30 -6.19 -3.88 8.16
C HIS A 30 -5.61 -2.46 8.10
N PHE A 31 -4.35 -2.30 8.48
CA PHE A 31 -3.61 -1.07 8.23
C PHE A 31 -2.97 -1.13 6.85
N VAL A 32 -3.12 -0.07 6.05
CA VAL A 32 -2.46 0.07 4.75
C VAL A 32 -1.78 1.43 4.67
N ASN A 33 -0.47 1.43 4.53
CA ASN A 33 0.26 2.63 4.14
C ASN A 33 0.04 2.90 2.65
N CYS A 34 -0.51 4.07 2.31
CA CYS A 34 -0.91 4.44 0.96
C CYS A 34 0.25 4.84 0.04
N GLY A 35 1.45 5.01 0.58
CA GLY A 35 2.63 5.46 -0.16
C GLY A 35 2.84 6.97 -0.10
N ALA A 36 3.72 7.47 -0.97
CA ALA A 36 4.05 8.89 -1.04
C ALA A 36 4.33 9.26 -2.50
N LEU A 37 3.73 10.35 -2.98
CA LEU A 37 3.92 10.89 -4.32
C LEU A 37 4.99 11.98 -4.31
N THR A 38 6.21 11.61 -3.92
CA THR A 38 7.32 12.56 -3.83
C THR A 38 8.57 11.99 -4.46
N ARG A 39 9.32 12.85 -5.15
CA ARG A 39 10.60 12.51 -5.80
C ARG A 39 11.81 12.93 -4.97
N TYR A 40 11.71 14.04 -4.24
CA TYR A 40 12.86 14.69 -3.61
C TYR A 40 12.72 14.91 -2.10
N HIS A 41 11.55 14.64 -1.52
CA HIS A 41 11.31 14.88 -0.09
C HIS A 41 11.91 13.76 0.79
N THR A 42 12.28 12.63 0.20
CA THR A 42 12.87 11.48 0.88
C THR A 42 14.40 11.49 0.73
N ASN A 43 15.11 11.05 1.77
CA ASN A 43 16.58 11.06 1.78
C ASN A 43 17.12 10.10 0.71
N VAL A 44 18.15 10.51 -0.03
CA VAL A 44 18.87 9.65 -0.99
C VAL A 44 19.37 8.33 -0.41
N ARG A 45 19.63 8.25 0.91
CA ARG A 45 20.03 7.04 1.62
C ARG A 45 18.88 6.07 1.91
N HIS A 46 17.64 6.55 1.86
CA HIS A 46 16.41 5.77 2.02
C HIS A 46 15.48 6.11 0.86
N PRO A 47 15.86 5.73 -0.36
CA PRO A 47 15.11 6.12 -1.54
C PRO A 47 13.69 5.62 -1.41
N ASN A 48 12.73 6.51 -1.64
CA ASN A 48 11.34 6.13 -1.71
C ASN A 48 10.79 6.67 -3.03
N PRO A 49 10.62 5.81 -4.05
CA PRO A 49 10.07 6.24 -5.33
C PRO A 49 8.64 6.77 -5.17
N PRO A 50 8.22 7.74 -5.99
CA PRO A 50 6.83 8.16 -6.08
C PRO A 50 5.92 6.94 -6.32
N LYS A 51 5.05 6.63 -5.35
CA LYS A 51 4.17 5.46 -5.40
C LYS A 51 2.81 5.73 -4.77
N SER A 52 1.78 5.05 -5.27
CA SER A 52 0.43 5.06 -4.69
C SER A 52 -0.12 3.65 -4.55
N ARG A 53 -1.18 3.52 -3.75
CA ARG A 53 -1.94 2.27 -3.59
C ARG A 53 -3.31 2.40 -4.26
N LEU A 54 -3.64 1.45 -5.13
CA LEU A 54 -4.97 1.30 -5.72
C LEU A 54 -5.76 0.25 -4.94
N PHE A 55 -6.91 0.66 -4.41
CA PHE A 55 -7.88 -0.20 -3.76
C PHE A 55 -8.98 -0.51 -4.77
N THR A 56 -9.19 -1.79 -5.07
CA THR A 56 -10.26 -2.25 -5.95
C THR A 56 -11.29 -3.02 -5.13
N PHE A 57 -12.49 -2.45 -5.04
CA PHE A 57 -13.67 -3.08 -4.47
C PHE A 57 -14.50 -3.66 -5.61
N THR A 58 -15.01 -4.87 -5.41
CA THR A 58 -15.88 -5.55 -6.38
C THR A 58 -17.27 -5.68 -5.80
N GLN A 59 -18.30 -5.28 -6.55
CA GLN A 59 -19.70 -5.40 -6.14
C GLN A 59 -20.01 -6.83 -5.67
N GLY A 60 -20.63 -6.97 -4.51
CA GLY A 60 -20.97 -8.27 -3.92
C GLY A 60 -19.79 -9.04 -3.31
N SER A 61 -18.59 -8.47 -3.28
CA SER A 61 -17.40 -9.08 -2.66
C SER A 61 -17.02 -8.35 -1.38
N ASP A 62 -16.62 -9.09 -0.35
CA ASP A 62 -16.00 -8.56 0.87
C ASP A 62 -14.47 -8.49 0.77
N GLU A 63 -13.90 -8.88 -0.37
CA GLU A 63 -12.47 -8.80 -0.66
C GLU A 63 -12.13 -7.47 -1.34
N VAL A 64 -11.07 -6.83 -0.85
CA VAL A 64 -10.45 -5.64 -1.43
C VAL A 64 -9.08 -6.02 -1.95
N ARG A 65 -8.84 -5.79 -3.24
CA ARG A 65 -7.51 -5.94 -3.84
C ARG A 65 -6.75 -4.64 -3.67
N VAL A 66 -5.58 -4.72 -3.05
CA VAL A 66 -4.68 -3.59 -2.79
C VAL A 66 -3.42 -3.77 -3.64
N ARG A 67 -3.19 -2.85 -4.58
CA ARG A 67 -2.02 -2.87 -5.48
C ARG A 67 -1.14 -1.66 -5.29
N CYS A 68 0.17 -1.81 -5.47
CA CYS A 68 1.13 -0.72 -5.46
C CYS A 68 1.49 -0.32 -6.90
N TYR A 69 1.41 0.97 -7.23
CA TYR A 69 1.84 1.51 -8.51
C TYR A 69 3.05 2.43 -8.31
N MET A 70 4.11 2.18 -9.06
CA MET A 70 5.35 2.96 -9.11
C MET A 70 5.22 3.98 -10.24
N HIS A 71 5.28 5.27 -9.91
CA HIS A 71 5.05 6.35 -10.89
C HIS A 71 6.31 6.73 -11.69
N THR A 72 7.49 6.34 -11.23
CA THR A 72 8.77 6.52 -11.95
C THR A 72 9.61 5.27 -11.88
N ASP A 73 10.64 5.20 -12.73
CA ASP A 73 11.65 4.15 -12.81
C ASP A 73 12.97 4.53 -12.11
N ASP A 74 13.00 5.64 -11.36
CA ASP A 74 14.21 6.17 -10.71
C ASP A 74 14.87 5.16 -9.74
N PHE A 75 14.11 4.21 -9.20
CA PHE A 75 14.58 3.22 -8.20
C PHE A 75 14.12 1.78 -8.46
N LEU A 76 12.89 1.61 -8.96
CA LEU A 76 12.29 0.32 -9.30
C LEU A 76 11.51 0.50 -10.59
N PRO A 77 11.33 -0.54 -11.43
CA PRO A 77 10.58 -0.41 -12.67
C PRO A 77 9.24 0.29 -12.47
N GLN A 78 8.95 1.27 -13.33
CA GLN A 78 7.66 1.94 -13.35
C GLN A 78 6.53 0.92 -13.62
N GLY A 79 5.37 1.10 -12.97
CA GLY A 79 4.20 0.27 -13.19
C GLY A 79 3.73 -0.47 -11.92
N TRP A 80 3.02 -1.57 -12.12
CA TRP A 80 2.52 -2.39 -11.01
C TRP A 80 3.66 -3.14 -10.32
N TYR A 81 3.74 -3.00 -9.00
CA TYR A 81 4.71 -3.70 -8.18
C TYR A 81 4.05 -4.86 -7.43
N ASP A 82 4.19 -6.07 -8.01
CA ASP A 82 3.50 -7.29 -7.55
C ASP A 82 3.92 -7.73 -6.14
N GLY A 83 5.17 -7.46 -5.73
CA GLY A 83 5.66 -7.80 -4.38
C GLY A 83 4.85 -7.16 -3.25
N ALA A 84 4.19 -6.03 -3.55
CA ALA A 84 3.37 -5.27 -2.61
C ALA A 84 1.85 -5.47 -2.81
N GLU A 85 1.41 -6.36 -3.69
CA GLU A 85 -0.01 -6.68 -3.87
C GLU A 85 -0.53 -7.54 -2.71
N ARG A 86 -1.68 -7.18 -2.14
CA ARG A 86 -2.39 -8.00 -1.14
C ARG A 86 -3.89 -7.98 -1.39
N ARG A 87 -4.55 -9.05 -0.95
CA ARG A 87 -6.01 -9.14 -0.83
C ARG A 87 -6.39 -9.13 0.64
N VAL A 88 -7.34 -8.30 1.02
CA VAL A 88 -7.80 -8.17 2.41
C VAL A 88 -9.32 -8.29 2.47
N ARG A 89 -9.85 -8.93 3.52
CA ARG A 89 -11.28 -9.14 3.71
C ARG A 89 -11.85 -8.14 4.70
N VAL A 90 -12.72 -7.24 4.25
CA VAL A 90 -13.30 -6.18 5.10
C VAL A 90 -14.55 -6.65 5.87
N GLY A 91 -15.02 -7.88 5.63
CA GLY A 91 -16.07 -8.53 6.42
C GLY A 91 -17.49 -8.00 6.16
N ARG A 92 -17.65 -7.07 5.22
CA ARG A 92 -18.93 -6.68 4.63
C ARG A 92 -18.72 -6.59 3.13
N VAL A 93 -19.68 -7.10 2.36
CA VAL A 93 -19.65 -6.99 0.91
C VAL A 93 -19.73 -5.53 0.48
N PHE A 94 -19.04 -5.18 -0.61
CA PHE A 94 -19.16 -3.86 -1.21
C PHE A 94 -20.46 -3.78 -2.01
N GLU A 95 -21.29 -2.79 -1.66
CA GLU A 95 -22.55 -2.44 -2.32
C GLU A 95 -22.47 -0.96 -2.69
N ARG A 96 -22.65 -0.64 -3.97
CA ARG A 96 -22.59 0.74 -4.48
C ARG A 96 -23.81 1.58 -4.08
#